data_AF-A0AAN8R4W2-F1
#
_entry.id   AF-A0AAN8R4W2-F1
#
_cell.length_a   1.000
_cell.length_b   1.000
_cell.length_c   1.000
_cell.angle_alpha   90.00
_cell.angle_beta   90.00
_cell.angle_gamma   90.00
#
_symmetry.space_group_name_H-M   'P 1'
#
loop_
_entity.id
_entity.type
_entity.pdbx_description
1 polymer ?
#
loop_
_entity_poly.entity_id
_entity_poly.type
_entity_poly.pdbx_seq_one_letter_code
_entity_poly.pdbx_strand_id
1 'polypeptide(L)'
;MGGDLVDLEGALNKSSQSRTLGSGSCSALIKLLPGNKDLLVSHDTWNIYQAMLRILKKYQFAYRVSPTDSDPIPGGTQAFSSYPGSIFSGDDFYILSTGLVTLETSIDNSNPALWKFVQPTGAVMEWLRNIVANRLAATGKEWAEIFSKHNSGTYNIPYYEEVFNASGCRELVKQFGPWFSLDMNPRAQIFRRNQSHVTDMDSMVRLMRYNNFKEDPLSRCEGCDPPANGENTISARSDLNPANGTYPFGALKQRPHGGPDMKVTSYGLWREFGFLAASGPT
;
A
#
# COMPACT_ATOMS: atom_id res chain seq x y z
N MET A 1 9.75 -10.42 2.23
CA MET A 1 10.82 -10.10 1.27
C MET A 1 10.34 -9.60 -0.08
N GLY A 2 9.16 -9.99 -0.61
CA GLY A 2 8.71 -9.54 -1.94
C GLY A 2 8.77 -8.02 -2.13
N GLY A 3 8.27 -7.25 -1.15
CA GLY A 3 8.39 -5.78 -1.14
C GLY A 3 9.84 -5.27 -1.06
N ASP A 4 10.64 -5.79 -0.12
CA ASP A 4 12.05 -5.39 0.04
C ASP A 4 12.90 -5.61 -1.22
N LEU A 5 12.61 -6.69 -1.98
CA LEU A 5 13.35 -7.02 -3.19
C LEU A 5 13.27 -5.91 -4.23
N VAL A 6 12.17 -5.15 -4.29
CA VAL A 6 12.02 -4.06 -5.23
C VAL A 6 13.15 -3.04 -5.09
N ASP A 7 13.37 -2.53 -3.88
CA ASP A 7 14.41 -1.52 -3.63
C ASP A 7 15.82 -2.16 -3.66
N LEU A 8 15.97 -3.42 -3.25
CA LEU A 8 17.24 -4.15 -3.34
C LEU A 8 17.71 -4.32 -4.79
N GLU A 9 16.81 -4.56 -5.73
CA GLU A 9 17.16 -4.65 -7.16
C GLU A 9 17.74 -3.33 -7.69
N GLY A 10 17.19 -2.20 -7.24
CA GLY A 10 17.72 -0.86 -7.53
C GLY A 10 19.08 -0.63 -6.86
N ALA A 11 19.19 -0.92 -5.57
CA ALA A 11 20.41 -0.71 -4.80
C ALA A 11 21.59 -1.60 -5.25
N LEU A 12 21.31 -2.79 -5.76
CA LEU A 12 22.30 -3.77 -6.24
C LEU A 12 22.53 -3.71 -7.76
N ASN A 13 22.02 -2.67 -8.44
CA ASN A 13 22.19 -2.45 -9.88
C ASN A 13 21.79 -3.66 -10.74
N LYS A 14 20.65 -4.29 -10.44
CA LYS A 14 20.11 -5.35 -11.29
C LYS A 14 19.87 -4.79 -12.71
N SER A 15 20.43 -5.45 -13.72
CA SER A 15 20.36 -5.02 -15.12
C SER A 15 18.93 -4.97 -15.67
N SER A 16 18.04 -5.83 -15.18
CA SER A 16 16.62 -5.87 -15.52
C SER A 16 15.79 -5.83 -14.24
N GLN A 17 15.32 -4.65 -13.87
CA GLN A 17 14.42 -4.48 -12.74
C GLN A 17 13.09 -5.19 -12.99
N SER A 18 12.56 -5.84 -11.96
CA SER A 18 11.26 -6.52 -11.99
C SER A 18 10.10 -5.53 -11.94
N ARG A 19 10.28 -4.42 -11.19
CA ARG A 19 9.27 -3.37 -11.05
C ARG A 19 9.41 -2.34 -12.17
N THR A 20 8.26 -1.95 -12.70
CA THR A 20 8.17 -0.93 -13.75
C THR A 20 8.08 0.46 -13.13
N LEU A 21 8.69 1.48 -13.76
CA LEU A 21 8.58 2.88 -13.33
C LEU A 21 7.11 3.28 -13.15
N GLY A 22 6.79 3.78 -11.95
CA GLY A 22 5.46 4.24 -11.58
C GLY A 22 4.49 3.11 -11.25
N SER A 23 4.93 1.85 -11.11
CA SER A 23 4.01 0.79 -10.69
C SER A 23 3.43 1.18 -9.33
N GLY A 24 2.15 1.58 -9.28
CA GLY A 24 1.51 1.97 -8.03
C GLY A 24 1.46 0.77 -7.08
N SER A 25 1.66 1.00 -5.78
CA SER A 25 1.62 -0.10 -4.81
C SER A 25 0.23 -0.37 -4.26
N CYS A 26 -0.52 0.60 -3.75
CA CYS A 26 -1.82 0.36 -3.13
C CYS A 26 -2.63 1.65 -3.11
N SER A 27 -3.92 1.54 -2.80
CA SER A 27 -4.80 2.67 -2.44
C SER A 27 -5.36 2.46 -1.03
N ALA A 28 -5.41 3.50 -0.21
CA ALA A 28 -5.95 3.43 1.15
C ALA A 28 -6.83 4.64 1.47
N LEU A 29 -7.87 4.43 2.29
CA LEU A 29 -8.73 5.49 2.79
C LEU A 29 -9.13 5.25 4.24
N ILE A 30 -8.86 6.23 5.10
CA ILE A 30 -9.36 6.34 6.47
C ILE A 30 -10.47 7.40 6.46
N LYS A 31 -11.68 7.01 6.85
CA LYS A 31 -12.87 7.85 6.73
C LYS A 31 -13.67 7.89 8.04
N LEU A 32 -13.73 9.09 8.62
CA LEU A 32 -14.71 9.42 9.65
C LEU A 32 -16.08 9.65 9.00
N LEU A 33 -17.08 8.88 9.43
CA LEU A 33 -18.43 8.98 8.87
C LEU A 33 -19.18 10.21 9.41
N PRO A 34 -20.20 10.72 8.69
CA PRO A 34 -20.98 11.88 9.12
C PRO A 34 -21.55 11.71 10.53
N GLY A 35 -21.37 12.73 11.37
CA GLY A 35 -21.82 12.71 12.76
C GLY A 35 -20.99 11.82 13.68
N ASN A 36 -19.74 11.49 13.31
CA ASN A 36 -18.82 10.66 14.08
C ASN A 36 -19.39 9.27 14.43
N LYS A 37 -20.26 8.73 13.56
CA LYS A 37 -20.95 7.46 13.80
C LYS A 37 -20.01 6.26 13.81
N ASP A 38 -18.95 6.32 13.01
CA ASP A 38 -17.92 5.28 12.91
C ASP A 38 -16.65 5.84 12.26
N LEU A 39 -15.55 5.09 12.38
CA LEU A 39 -14.30 5.31 11.67
C LEU A 39 -14.01 4.08 10.81
N LEU A 40 -14.07 4.25 9.49
CA LEU A 40 -13.75 3.20 8.53
C LEU A 40 -12.28 3.29 8.12
N VAL A 41 -11.61 2.14 8.04
CA VAL A 41 -10.23 2.02 7.57
C VAL A 41 -10.19 0.99 6.45
N SER A 42 -9.73 1.38 5.28
CA SER A 42 -9.77 0.56 4.07
C SER A 42 -8.47 0.59 3.29
N HIS A 43 -8.20 -0.51 2.60
CA HIS A 43 -7.01 -0.73 1.78
C HIS A 43 -7.33 -1.61 0.58
N ASP A 44 -6.95 -1.17 -0.61
CA ASP A 44 -7.00 -1.89 -1.89
C ASP A 44 -5.54 -2.12 -2.33
N THR A 45 -5.08 -3.37 -2.25
CA THR A 45 -3.71 -3.73 -2.65
C THR A 45 -3.61 -3.63 -4.16
N TRP A 46 -2.52 -3.10 -4.71
CA TRP A 46 -2.19 -3.35 -6.12
C TRP A 46 -1.04 -4.34 -6.24
N ASN A 47 -1.24 -5.36 -7.06
CA ASN A 47 -0.24 -6.41 -7.23
C ASN A 47 -0.38 -7.09 -8.59
N ILE A 48 0.61 -7.91 -8.93
CA ILE A 48 0.53 -8.80 -10.07
C ILE A 48 -0.56 -9.85 -9.86
N TYR A 49 -1.30 -10.19 -10.90
CA TYR A 49 -2.42 -11.13 -10.82
C TYR A 49 -1.98 -12.57 -10.48
N GLN A 50 -0.72 -12.92 -10.71
CA GLN A 50 -0.17 -14.21 -10.30
C GLN A 50 -0.08 -14.35 -8.76
N ALA A 51 -0.14 -13.24 -8.01
CA ALA A 51 -0.14 -13.25 -6.55
C ALA A 51 -1.53 -13.50 -5.93
N MET A 52 -2.59 -13.74 -6.73
CA MET A 52 -3.97 -13.83 -6.23
C MET A 52 -4.33 -15.12 -5.46
N LEU A 53 -3.36 -15.95 -5.05
CA LEU A 53 -3.61 -16.95 -4.02
C LEU A 53 -3.59 -16.27 -2.66
N ARG A 54 -4.77 -16.08 -2.05
CA ARG A 54 -4.96 -15.28 -0.84
C ARG A 54 -5.31 -16.15 0.36
N ILE A 55 -4.81 -15.76 1.52
CA ILE A 55 -5.17 -16.35 2.81
C ILE A 55 -5.35 -15.21 3.80
N LEU A 56 -6.56 -15.07 4.36
CA LEU A 56 -6.78 -14.23 5.53
C LEU A 56 -6.30 -15.00 6.76
N LYS A 57 -5.45 -14.38 7.58
CA LYS A 57 -4.81 -15.04 8.72
C LYS A 57 -5.22 -14.39 10.01
N LYS A 58 -5.48 -15.21 11.02
CA LYS A 58 -5.61 -14.80 12.41
C LYS A 58 -4.56 -15.55 13.23
N TYR A 59 -3.63 -14.81 13.81
CA TYR A 59 -2.61 -15.34 14.71
C TYR A 59 -2.94 -14.96 16.14
N GLN A 60 -2.79 -15.93 17.04
CA GLN A 60 -2.89 -15.78 18.48
C GLN A 60 -1.68 -16.47 19.08
N PHE A 61 -0.69 -15.68 19.49
CA PHE A 61 0.56 -16.17 20.04
C PHE A 61 0.72 -15.70 21.48
N ALA A 62 1.18 -16.60 22.35
CA ALA A 62 1.53 -16.30 23.74
C ALA A 62 3.00 -15.89 23.88
N TYR A 63 3.47 -15.00 22.99
CA TYR A 63 4.83 -14.47 23.07
C TYR A 63 4.96 -13.46 24.21
N ARG A 64 6.20 -13.26 24.65
CA ARG A 64 6.58 -12.27 25.67
C ARG A 64 7.61 -11.30 25.09
N VAL A 65 7.74 -10.13 25.71
CA VAL A 65 8.67 -9.09 25.24
C VAL A 65 10.12 -9.57 25.33
N SER A 66 10.48 -10.22 26.44
CA SER A 66 11.78 -10.88 26.61
C SER A 66 11.61 -12.29 27.22
N PRO A 67 12.65 -13.15 27.16
CA PRO A 67 12.61 -14.49 27.76
C PRO A 67 12.36 -14.50 29.26
N THR A 68 12.66 -13.40 29.95
CA THR A 68 12.54 -13.24 31.41
C THR A 68 11.24 -12.58 31.85
N ASP A 69 10.50 -11.95 30.94
CA ASP A 69 9.24 -11.28 31.29
C ASP A 69 8.15 -12.30 31.60
N SER A 70 7.21 -11.90 32.46
CA SER A 70 5.96 -12.62 32.71
C SER A 70 4.86 -12.23 31.72
N ASP A 71 4.87 -10.97 31.28
CA ASP A 71 3.74 -10.37 30.60
C ASP A 71 3.75 -10.70 29.10
N PRO A 72 2.57 -10.98 28.51
CA PRO A 72 2.48 -11.23 27.08
C PRO A 72 2.77 -9.94 26.29
N ILE A 73 3.21 -10.08 25.04
CA ILE A 73 3.33 -8.95 24.13
C ILE A 73 1.97 -8.25 23.93
N PRO A 74 1.93 -6.91 23.75
CA PRO A 74 0.69 -6.19 23.51
C PRO A 74 -0.09 -6.71 22.28
N GLY A 75 0.61 -6.95 21.16
CA GLY A 75 0.04 -7.41 19.89
C GLY A 75 -0.05 -8.93 19.76
N GLY A 76 -0.43 -9.64 20.83
CA GLY A 76 -0.48 -11.11 20.88
C GLY A 76 -1.52 -11.74 19.95
N THR A 77 -2.58 -10.99 19.60
CA THR A 77 -3.55 -11.37 18.56
C THR A 77 -3.52 -10.39 17.39
N GLN A 78 -3.51 -10.93 16.17
CA GLN A 78 -3.49 -10.15 14.92
C GLN A 78 -4.36 -10.83 13.86
N ALA A 79 -5.13 -10.05 13.10
CA ALA A 79 -5.85 -10.53 11.91
C ALA A 79 -5.50 -9.68 10.69
N PHE A 80 -5.16 -10.31 9.57
CA PHE A 80 -4.61 -9.61 8.40
C PHE A 80 -4.82 -10.38 7.10
N SER A 81 -4.82 -9.65 5.97
CA SER A 81 -4.82 -10.24 4.63
C SER A 81 -3.40 -10.68 4.23
N SER A 82 -3.24 -11.83 3.58
CA SER A 82 -1.92 -12.41 3.29
C SER A 82 -1.96 -13.41 2.13
N TYR A 83 -0.88 -14.19 1.98
CA TYR A 83 -0.59 -15.13 0.90
C TYR A 83 -0.07 -16.47 1.46
N PRO A 84 -0.19 -17.60 0.74
CA PRO A 84 0.46 -18.86 1.12
C PRO A 84 1.96 -18.68 1.38
N GLY A 85 2.47 -19.28 2.46
CA GLY A 85 3.90 -19.22 2.83
C GLY A 85 4.39 -17.89 3.42
N SER A 86 3.69 -16.77 3.22
CA SER A 86 4.04 -15.49 3.86
C SER A 86 3.68 -15.49 5.34
N ILE A 87 4.55 -15.04 6.24
CA ILE A 87 4.26 -14.97 7.68
C ILE A 87 3.84 -13.56 8.15
N PHE A 88 3.65 -12.65 7.21
CA PHE A 88 3.18 -11.28 7.35
C PHE A 88 2.16 -10.98 6.22
N SER A 89 1.54 -9.81 6.22
CA SER A 89 0.53 -9.42 5.23
C SER A 89 1.15 -9.28 3.84
N GLY A 90 2.05 -8.32 3.66
CA GLY A 90 2.63 -7.97 2.36
C GLY A 90 1.67 -7.23 1.43
N ASP A 91 0.49 -6.84 1.94
CA ASP A 91 -0.42 -5.92 1.26
C ASP A 91 -0.07 -4.44 1.51
N ASP A 92 0.05 -3.91 2.74
CA ASP A 92 -0.21 -4.46 4.08
C ASP A 92 -1.53 -3.97 4.73
N PHE A 93 -2.24 -4.85 5.45
CA PHE A 93 -3.42 -4.50 6.27
C PHE A 93 -3.57 -5.42 7.49
N TYR A 94 -3.50 -4.87 8.70
CA TYR A 94 -3.61 -5.61 9.97
C TYR A 94 -4.60 -4.97 10.94
N ILE A 95 -5.29 -5.84 11.68
CA ILE A 95 -6.03 -5.52 12.91
C ILE A 95 -5.28 -6.14 14.08
N LEU A 96 -4.92 -5.31 15.06
CA LEU A 96 -4.10 -5.70 16.21
C LEU A 96 -4.92 -5.65 17.50
N SER A 97 -4.62 -6.57 18.42
CA SER A 97 -5.23 -6.65 19.75
C SER A 97 -5.02 -5.40 20.62
N THR A 98 -4.08 -4.55 20.25
CA THR A 98 -3.70 -3.35 20.99
C THR A 98 -4.63 -2.16 20.79
N GLY A 99 -5.59 -2.22 19.87
CA GLY A 99 -6.33 -1.01 19.44
C GLY A 99 -6.02 -0.58 18.02
N LEU A 100 -4.87 -1.03 17.49
CA LEU A 100 -4.30 -0.48 16.28
C LEU A 100 -4.82 -1.20 15.02
N VAL A 101 -5.00 -0.40 13.96
CA VAL A 101 -5.08 -0.89 12.57
C VAL A 101 -3.86 -0.34 11.85
N THR A 102 -3.05 -1.21 11.26
CA THR A 102 -1.84 -0.81 10.52
C THR A 102 -1.97 -1.18 9.06
N LEU A 103 -1.66 -0.23 8.18
CA LEU A 103 -1.72 -0.38 6.74
C LEU A 103 -0.71 0.56 6.07
N GLU A 104 -0.32 0.26 4.84
CA GLU A 104 0.63 1.06 4.08
C GLU A 104 0.20 1.22 2.62
N THR A 105 0.84 2.16 1.93
CA THR A 105 0.82 2.21 0.47
C THR A 105 2.22 2.57 0.01
N SER A 106 2.90 1.67 -0.68
CA SER A 106 4.32 1.89 -0.95
C SER A 106 4.56 2.95 -2.02
N ILE A 107 5.74 3.55 -1.95
CA ILE A 107 6.36 4.30 -3.04
C ILE A 107 7.65 3.64 -3.47
N ASP A 108 8.11 4.09 -4.62
CA ASP A 108 9.47 3.88 -5.06
C ASP A 108 10.39 5.01 -4.56
N ASN A 109 11.64 4.68 -4.23
CA ASN A 109 12.71 5.66 -4.18
C ASN A 109 13.33 5.82 -5.57
N SER A 110 13.20 7.01 -6.16
CA SER A 110 13.76 7.34 -7.48
C SER A 110 15.07 8.13 -7.40
N ASN A 111 15.59 8.37 -6.20
CA ASN A 111 16.87 9.03 -5.98
C ASN A 111 17.98 7.98 -5.76
N PRO A 112 18.83 7.70 -6.77
CA PRO A 112 19.87 6.70 -6.65
C PRO A 112 20.96 7.06 -5.62
N ALA A 113 21.09 8.34 -5.26
CA ALA A 113 22.06 8.78 -4.26
C ALA A 113 21.71 8.27 -2.84
N LEU A 114 20.48 7.80 -2.61
CA LEU A 114 20.04 7.23 -1.34
C LEU A 114 20.35 5.74 -1.20
N TRP A 115 20.66 5.03 -2.30
CA TRP A 115 20.98 3.59 -2.22
C TRP A 115 22.21 3.26 -1.39
N LYS A 116 23.10 4.24 -1.18
CA LYS A 116 24.22 4.11 -0.24
C LYS A 116 23.81 3.82 1.20
N PHE A 117 22.56 4.07 1.58
CA PHE A 117 22.03 3.78 2.92
C PHE A 117 21.46 2.36 3.03
N VAL A 118 21.29 1.65 1.92
CA VAL A 118 20.91 0.23 1.91
C VAL A 118 22.18 -0.59 2.19
N GLN A 119 22.31 -1.07 3.43
CA GLN A 119 23.50 -1.78 3.91
C GLN A 119 23.12 -3.15 4.49
N PRO A 120 23.97 -4.18 4.36
CA PRO A 120 23.71 -5.49 4.95
C PRO A 120 23.86 -5.51 6.48
N THR A 121 24.57 -4.54 7.05
CA THR A 121 24.82 -4.42 8.49
C THR A 121 24.14 -3.17 9.04
N GLY A 122 23.60 -3.27 10.25
CA GLY A 122 22.87 -2.17 10.90
C GLY A 122 21.43 -1.97 10.39
N ALA A 123 20.99 -2.77 9.42
CA ALA A 123 19.66 -2.72 8.82
C ALA A 123 18.86 -4.01 9.10
N VAL A 124 17.55 -3.86 9.20
CA VAL A 124 16.58 -4.96 9.28
C VAL A 124 15.55 -4.76 8.18
N MET A 125 15.31 -5.79 7.37
CA MET A 125 14.31 -5.75 6.29
C MET A 125 12.94 -5.36 6.81
N GLU A 126 12.17 -4.66 5.97
CA GLU A 126 10.88 -4.07 6.35
C GLU A 126 9.95 -5.10 6.96
N TRP A 127 9.80 -6.27 6.32
CA TRP A 127 8.82 -7.27 6.77
C TRP A 127 9.05 -7.71 8.22
N LEU A 128 10.31 -7.73 8.67
CA LEU A 128 10.64 -8.09 10.05
C LEU A 128 10.41 -6.91 11.00
N ARG A 129 10.75 -5.68 10.59
CA ARG A 129 10.43 -4.46 11.35
C ARG A 129 8.93 -4.31 11.56
N ASN A 130 8.13 -4.60 10.52
CA ASN A 130 6.66 -4.60 10.54
C ASN A 130 6.12 -5.59 11.57
N ILE A 131 6.53 -6.87 11.50
CA ILE A 131 6.13 -7.89 12.48
C ILE A 131 6.47 -7.46 13.91
N VAL A 132 7.69 -6.95 14.14
CA VAL A 132 8.14 -6.53 15.48
C VAL A 132 7.32 -5.35 16.00
N ALA A 133 7.08 -4.32 15.17
CA ALA A 133 6.28 -3.17 15.55
C ALA A 133 4.83 -3.55 15.86
N ASN A 134 4.19 -4.38 15.02
CA ASN A 134 2.82 -4.87 15.26
C ASN A 134 2.68 -5.71 16.53
N ARG A 135 3.76 -6.36 16.98
CA ARG A 135 3.77 -7.18 18.21
C ARG A 135 4.00 -6.36 19.47
N LEU A 136 4.91 -5.40 19.42
CA LEU A 136 5.43 -4.73 20.61
C LEU A 136 4.76 -3.38 20.91
N ALA A 137 4.17 -2.71 19.92
CA ALA A 137 3.61 -1.37 20.12
C ALA A 137 2.18 -1.41 20.70
N ALA A 138 1.95 -0.66 21.78
CA ALA A 138 0.62 -0.39 22.31
C ALA A 138 0.01 0.89 21.73
N THR A 139 0.82 1.82 21.21
CA THR A 139 0.36 3.09 20.61
C THR A 139 0.93 3.30 19.22
N GLY A 140 0.30 4.19 18.43
CA GLY A 140 0.82 4.58 17.11
C GLY A 140 2.20 5.24 17.19
N LYS A 141 2.48 5.98 18.27
CA LYS A 141 3.80 6.59 18.51
C LYS A 141 4.87 5.52 18.74
N GLU A 142 4.60 4.58 19.64
CA GLU A 142 5.50 3.44 19.88
C GLU A 142 5.71 2.60 18.62
N TRP A 143 4.66 2.40 17.81
CA TRP A 143 4.77 1.69 16.56
C TRP A 143 5.77 2.36 15.62
N ALA A 144 5.69 3.68 15.45
CA ALA A 144 6.64 4.45 14.63
C ALA A 144 8.06 4.42 15.20
N GLU A 145 8.22 4.53 16.52
CA GLU A 145 9.53 4.46 17.19
C GLU A 145 10.18 3.08 17.06
N ILE A 146 9.40 1.99 17.09
CA ILE A 146 9.91 0.63 16.93
C ILE A 146 10.21 0.34 15.46
N PHE A 147 9.30 0.68 14.54
CA PHE A 147 9.44 0.42 13.11
C PHE A 147 10.61 1.17 12.46
N SER A 148 10.95 2.36 12.97
CA SER A 148 12.05 3.18 12.46
C SER A 148 13.45 2.68 12.85
N LYS A 149 13.56 1.78 13.84
CA LYS A 149 14.85 1.20 14.24
C LYS A 149 15.41 0.34 13.11
N HIS A 150 16.71 0.48 12.86
CA HIS A 150 17.42 -0.30 11.84
C HIS A 150 16.78 -0.20 10.45
N ASN A 151 16.31 0.99 10.07
CA ASN A 151 15.72 1.23 8.76
C ASN A 151 16.63 0.70 7.64
N SER A 152 16.08 -0.16 6.78
CA SER A 152 16.78 -0.77 5.64
C SER A 152 16.80 0.08 4.38
N GLY A 153 15.93 1.09 4.29
CA GLY A 153 15.71 1.85 3.05
C GLY A 153 14.99 1.03 1.96
N THR A 154 14.31 -0.05 2.35
CA THR A 154 13.57 -0.96 1.46
C THR A 154 12.09 -1.00 1.85
N TYR A 155 11.22 -1.18 0.86
CA TYR A 155 9.77 -1.14 0.93
C TYR A 155 9.25 0.18 1.53
N ASN A 156 9.58 1.29 0.85
CA ASN A 156 9.44 2.66 1.35
C ASN A 156 8.00 3.22 1.26
N ILE A 157 7.64 4.14 2.15
CA ILE A 157 6.31 4.79 2.25
C ILE A 157 6.51 6.30 2.56
N PRO A 158 6.14 7.26 1.69
CA PRO A 158 6.21 8.68 1.96
C PRO A 158 4.83 9.22 2.30
N TYR A 159 4.79 10.09 3.29
CA TYR A 159 3.62 10.91 3.54
C TYR A 159 3.98 12.41 3.51
N TYR A 160 5.22 12.72 3.87
CA TYR A 160 5.69 14.08 4.05
C TYR A 160 6.38 14.63 2.80
N GLU A 161 6.20 15.93 2.54
CA GLU A 161 6.81 16.64 1.41
C GLU A 161 8.35 16.54 1.42
N GLU A 162 8.97 16.54 2.60
CA GLU A 162 10.42 16.35 2.74
C GLU A 162 10.88 15.00 2.19
N VAL A 163 10.11 13.94 2.45
CA VAL A 163 10.40 12.59 1.93
C VAL A 163 10.18 12.55 0.43
N PHE A 164 9.07 13.12 -0.06
CA PHE A 164 8.77 13.25 -1.49
C PHE A 164 9.91 13.96 -2.26
N ASN A 165 10.45 15.02 -1.68
CA ASN A 165 11.56 15.76 -2.26
C ASN A 165 12.86 14.94 -2.22
N ALA A 166 13.16 14.29 -1.09
CA ALA A 166 14.38 13.51 -0.94
C ALA A 166 14.41 12.26 -1.84
N SER A 167 13.25 11.63 -2.09
CA SER A 167 13.12 10.41 -2.90
C SER A 167 13.17 10.64 -4.41
N GLY A 168 13.38 11.88 -4.88
CA GLY A 168 13.51 12.22 -6.30
C GLY A 168 12.17 12.35 -7.05
N CYS A 169 11.05 12.50 -6.33
CA CYS A 169 9.74 12.62 -6.98
C CYS A 169 9.55 13.97 -7.69
N ARG A 170 10.25 15.03 -7.28
CA ARG A 170 10.19 16.34 -7.97
C ARG A 170 10.70 16.26 -9.41
N GLU A 171 11.76 15.48 -9.63
CA GLU A 171 12.36 15.21 -10.93
C GLU A 171 11.36 14.48 -11.82
N LEU A 172 10.66 13.48 -11.27
CA LEU A 172 9.60 12.78 -11.99
C LEU A 172 8.42 13.70 -12.33
N VAL A 173 8.03 14.62 -11.44
CA VAL A 173 7.01 15.63 -11.75
C VAL A 173 7.45 16.55 -12.88
N LYS A 174 8.71 16.99 -12.91
CA LYS A 174 9.24 17.80 -14.01
C LYS A 174 9.24 17.04 -15.34
N GLN A 175 9.49 15.73 -15.30
CA GLN A 175 9.63 14.90 -16.50
C GLN A 175 8.28 14.40 -17.05
N PHE A 176 7.38 13.98 -16.17
CA PHE A 176 6.15 13.26 -16.52
C PHE A 176 4.88 13.98 -16.06
N GLY A 177 5.01 15.14 -15.41
CA GLY A 177 3.89 15.98 -15.03
C GLY A 177 3.15 15.52 -13.76
N PRO A 178 1.87 15.90 -13.61
CA PRO A 178 1.14 15.79 -12.35
C PRO A 178 0.85 14.34 -11.92
N TRP A 179 1.07 13.35 -12.79
CA TRP A 179 0.91 11.94 -12.44
C TRP A 179 1.78 11.52 -11.25
N PHE A 180 2.99 12.09 -11.13
CA PHE A 180 3.91 11.84 -10.01
C PHE A 180 3.79 12.84 -8.86
N SER A 181 2.85 13.79 -8.94
CA SER A 181 2.64 14.75 -7.86
C SER A 181 1.94 14.11 -6.65
N LEU A 182 2.20 14.65 -5.47
CA LEU A 182 1.59 14.17 -4.23
C LEU A 182 0.06 14.28 -4.24
N ASP A 183 -0.47 15.38 -4.80
CA ASP A 183 -1.86 15.81 -4.61
C ASP A 183 -2.65 16.01 -5.92
N MET A 184 -1.97 16.04 -7.07
CA MET A 184 -2.59 16.21 -8.39
C MET A 184 -2.53 14.94 -9.24
N ASN A 185 -2.05 13.81 -8.72
CA ASN A 185 -2.16 12.53 -9.41
C ASN A 185 -3.64 12.07 -9.51
N PRO A 186 -4.00 11.21 -10.49
CA PRO A 186 -5.38 10.77 -10.70
C PRO A 186 -6.08 10.25 -9.43
N ARG A 187 -5.40 9.43 -8.62
CA ARG A 187 -5.97 8.85 -7.39
C ARG A 187 -6.28 9.90 -6.35
N ALA A 188 -5.35 10.83 -6.11
CA ALA A 188 -5.56 11.94 -5.19
C ALA A 188 -6.77 12.80 -5.63
N GLN A 189 -6.90 13.07 -6.92
CA GLN A 189 -8.05 13.81 -7.47
C GLN A 189 -9.37 13.04 -7.33
N ILE A 190 -9.40 11.73 -7.59
CA ILE A 190 -10.59 10.89 -7.43
C ILE A 190 -11.01 10.81 -5.96
N PHE A 191 -10.06 10.62 -5.03
CA PHE A 191 -10.35 10.66 -3.59
C PHE A 191 -10.91 12.02 -3.18
N ARG A 192 -10.26 13.13 -3.60
CA ARG A 192 -10.71 14.49 -3.31
C ARG A 192 -12.15 14.72 -3.77
N ARG A 193 -12.51 14.22 -4.95
CA ARG A 193 -13.87 14.34 -5.53
C ARG A 193 -14.90 13.48 -4.80
N ASN A 194 -14.55 12.25 -4.43
CA ASN A 194 -15.55 11.22 -4.07
C ASN A 194 -15.58 10.82 -2.59
N GLN A 195 -14.56 11.13 -1.77
CA GLN A 195 -14.48 10.62 -0.40
C GLN A 195 -15.66 11.02 0.50
N SER A 196 -16.32 12.14 0.19
CA SER A 196 -17.49 12.61 0.93
C SER A 196 -18.73 11.74 0.69
N HIS A 197 -18.79 10.99 -0.41
CA HIS A 197 -19.88 10.06 -0.71
C HIS A 197 -19.76 8.74 0.07
N VAL A 198 -18.66 8.53 0.80
CA VAL A 198 -18.52 7.38 1.71
C VAL A 198 -19.24 7.69 3.01
N THR A 199 -20.41 7.07 3.19
CA THR A 199 -21.31 7.26 4.34
C THR A 199 -21.52 5.98 5.16
N ASP A 200 -21.03 4.85 4.67
CA ASP A 200 -21.20 3.50 5.24
C ASP A 200 -20.17 2.53 4.63
N MET A 201 -20.23 1.26 5.04
CA MET A 201 -19.36 0.20 4.54
C MET A 201 -19.52 -0.03 3.03
N ASP A 202 -20.74 -0.06 2.50
CA ASP A 202 -20.98 -0.38 1.08
C ASP A 202 -20.47 0.74 0.15
N SER A 203 -20.67 2.00 0.53
CA SER A 203 -20.11 3.15 -0.18
C SER A 203 -18.58 3.20 -0.07
N MET A 204 -17.99 2.74 1.04
CA MET A 204 -16.54 2.55 1.15
C MET A 204 -16.04 1.47 0.17
N VAL A 205 -16.67 0.29 0.17
CA VAL A 205 -16.37 -0.80 -0.77
C VAL A 205 -16.46 -0.30 -2.21
N ARG A 206 -17.52 0.44 -2.56
CA ARG A 206 -17.72 0.96 -3.91
C ARG A 206 -16.61 1.95 -4.33
N LEU A 207 -16.18 2.84 -3.44
CA LEU A 207 -15.10 3.78 -3.75
C LEU A 207 -13.74 3.07 -3.85
N MET A 208 -13.45 2.16 -2.92
CA MET A 208 -12.17 1.45 -2.91
C MET A 208 -12.04 0.45 -4.07
N ARG A 209 -13.17 0.03 -4.67
CA ARG A 209 -13.22 -0.76 -5.90
C ARG A 209 -13.45 0.09 -7.15
N TYR A 210 -13.32 1.42 -7.06
CA TYR A 210 -13.70 2.29 -8.17
C TYR A 210 -12.71 2.20 -9.34
N ASN A 211 -13.22 1.71 -10.47
CA ASN A 211 -12.59 1.82 -11.78
C ASN A 211 -13.65 2.07 -12.87
N ASN A 212 -13.68 3.29 -13.41
CA ASN A 212 -14.53 3.67 -14.53
C ASN A 212 -13.70 4.38 -15.61
N PHE A 213 -12.52 3.83 -15.91
CA PHE A 213 -11.46 4.57 -16.60
C PHE A 213 -11.81 5.04 -18.02
N LYS A 214 -12.78 4.39 -18.67
CA LYS A 214 -13.24 4.75 -20.01
C LYS A 214 -14.02 6.06 -20.04
N GLU A 215 -14.76 6.33 -18.96
CA GLU A 215 -15.69 7.47 -18.88
C GLU A 215 -15.21 8.55 -17.92
N ASP A 216 -14.42 8.22 -16.89
CA ASP A 216 -13.95 9.19 -15.91
C ASP A 216 -12.88 10.11 -16.52
N PRO A 217 -13.11 11.44 -16.58
CA PRO A 217 -12.13 12.37 -17.11
C PRO A 217 -10.82 12.38 -16.30
N LEU A 218 -10.86 12.04 -15.00
CA LEU A 218 -9.65 11.94 -14.16
C LEU A 218 -8.80 10.71 -14.49
N SER A 219 -9.34 9.75 -15.22
CA SER A 219 -8.61 8.56 -15.67
C SER A 219 -7.87 8.76 -16.99
N ARG A 220 -7.96 9.95 -17.59
CA ARG A 220 -7.25 10.28 -18.81
C ARG A 220 -5.76 10.53 -18.53
N CYS A 221 -4.91 10.04 -19.42
CA CYS A 221 -3.47 10.20 -19.40
C CYS A 221 -3.05 11.15 -20.53
N GLU A 222 -2.26 12.18 -20.18
CA GLU A 222 -1.59 13.02 -21.18
C GLU A 222 -0.44 12.25 -21.84
N GLY A 223 -0.36 12.31 -23.18
CA GLY A 223 0.63 11.56 -23.95
C GLY A 223 0.33 10.06 -24.11
N CYS A 224 -0.85 9.59 -23.69
CA CYS A 224 -1.32 8.25 -24.00
C CYS A 224 -2.22 8.22 -25.25
N ASP A 225 -2.14 7.13 -26.00
CA ASP A 225 -3.10 6.79 -27.06
C ASP A 225 -3.49 5.31 -26.96
N PRO A 226 -4.75 4.98 -26.60
CA PRO A 226 -5.85 5.91 -26.27
C PRO A 226 -5.63 6.67 -24.96
N PRO A 227 -6.30 7.82 -24.75
CA PRO A 227 -6.10 8.64 -23.56
C PRO A 227 -6.67 8.01 -22.28
N ALA A 228 -7.71 7.19 -22.35
CA ALA A 228 -8.28 6.50 -21.19
C ALA A 228 -7.32 5.41 -20.69
N ASN A 229 -6.97 5.40 -19.40
CA ASN A 229 -6.02 4.44 -18.84
C ASN A 229 -6.53 3.76 -17.57
N GLY A 230 -6.55 2.42 -17.57
CA GLY A 230 -7.00 1.57 -16.47
C GLY A 230 -6.15 1.64 -15.19
N GLU A 231 -4.95 2.21 -15.26
CA GLU A 231 -4.09 2.50 -14.10
C GLU A 231 -4.59 3.74 -13.32
N ASN A 232 -5.24 4.70 -13.97
CA ASN A 232 -5.58 6.00 -13.39
C ASN A 232 -6.91 5.95 -12.60
N THR A 233 -7.01 5.05 -11.64
CA THR A 233 -8.24 4.76 -10.86
C THR A 233 -7.89 4.41 -9.41
N ILE A 234 -8.89 4.16 -8.55
CA ILE A 234 -8.63 3.73 -7.16
C ILE A 234 -8.19 2.27 -7.12
N SER A 235 -8.83 1.40 -7.91
CA SER A 235 -8.49 -0.02 -8.05
C SER A 235 -8.12 -0.32 -9.51
N ALA A 236 -6.81 -0.36 -9.80
CA ALA A 236 -6.32 -0.42 -11.18
C ALA A 236 -6.74 -1.69 -11.93
N ARG A 237 -6.85 -1.56 -13.26
CA ARG A 237 -7.07 -2.63 -14.23
C ARG A 237 -6.12 -2.48 -15.41
N SER A 238 -4.82 -2.59 -15.14
CA SER A 238 -3.79 -2.38 -16.17
C SER A 238 -3.91 -3.39 -17.32
N ASP A 239 -4.55 -4.55 -17.10
CA ASP A 239 -4.82 -5.56 -18.13
C ASP A 239 -5.78 -5.09 -19.22
N LEU A 240 -6.64 -4.10 -18.92
CA LEU A 240 -7.60 -3.53 -19.85
C LEU A 240 -7.02 -2.45 -20.78
N ASN A 241 -5.77 -2.03 -20.52
CA ASN A 241 -5.06 -1.13 -21.43
C ASN A 241 -4.69 -1.86 -22.73
N PRO A 242 -4.86 -1.24 -23.92
CA PRO A 242 -4.47 -1.89 -25.18
C PRO A 242 -2.97 -2.20 -25.26
N ALA A 243 -2.63 -3.42 -25.67
CA ALA A 243 -1.24 -3.85 -25.84
C ALA A 243 -0.45 -2.97 -26.83
N ASN A 244 -1.14 -2.48 -27.86
CA ASN A 244 -0.60 -1.65 -28.94
C ASN A 244 -0.72 -0.15 -28.68
N GLY A 245 -1.10 0.27 -27.47
CA GLY A 245 -1.21 1.68 -27.12
C GLY A 245 0.15 2.38 -26.96
N THR A 246 0.14 3.70 -27.06
CA THR A 246 1.30 4.55 -26.76
C THR A 246 1.21 5.03 -25.33
N TYR A 247 2.29 4.87 -24.55
CA TYR A 247 2.33 5.20 -23.12
C TYR A 247 3.66 5.87 -22.74
N PRO A 248 3.65 6.96 -21.95
CA PRO A 248 4.86 7.72 -21.63
C PRO A 248 5.82 7.00 -20.67
N PHE A 249 5.31 6.08 -19.85
CA PHE A 249 6.10 5.25 -18.94
C PHE A 249 5.38 3.93 -18.65
N GLY A 250 6.10 2.97 -18.07
CA GLY A 250 5.67 1.58 -18.10
C GLY A 250 4.46 1.24 -17.22
N ALA A 251 4.19 1.97 -16.13
CA ALA A 251 3.01 1.70 -15.29
C ALA A 251 1.69 1.78 -16.05
N LEU A 252 1.63 2.66 -17.04
CA LEU A 252 0.45 2.92 -17.86
C LEU A 252 0.24 1.87 -18.96
N LYS A 253 1.19 0.96 -19.18
CA LYS A 253 1.09 -0.09 -20.21
C LYS A 253 0.13 -1.20 -19.79
N GLN A 254 -0.20 -2.06 -20.75
CA GLN A 254 -0.88 -3.32 -20.45
C GLN A 254 -0.01 -4.22 -19.57
N ARG A 255 -0.54 -4.65 -18.42
CA ARG A 255 0.17 -5.51 -17.47
C ARG A 255 -0.81 -6.46 -16.79
N PRO A 256 -0.39 -7.69 -16.40
CA PRO A 256 -1.17 -8.55 -15.51
C PRO A 256 -1.06 -8.03 -14.06
N HIS A 257 -1.49 -6.78 -13.84
CA HIS A 257 -1.35 -6.01 -12.62
C HIS A 257 -2.58 -5.12 -12.44
N GLY A 258 -2.95 -4.84 -11.20
CA GLY A 258 -4.13 -4.04 -10.87
C GLY A 258 -4.47 -4.19 -9.39
N GLY A 259 -5.70 -3.89 -8.99
CA GLY A 259 -6.19 -4.07 -7.63
C GLY A 259 -6.82 -5.46 -7.38
N PRO A 260 -6.08 -6.50 -6.92
CA PRO A 260 -6.62 -7.85 -6.72
C PRO A 260 -7.46 -8.04 -5.46
N ASP A 261 -7.61 -7.03 -4.60
CA ASP A 261 -8.44 -7.14 -3.40
C ASP A 261 -8.89 -5.78 -2.90
N MET A 262 -9.80 -5.80 -1.92
CA MET A 262 -10.03 -4.68 -1.02
C MET A 262 -10.37 -5.21 0.37
N LYS A 263 -9.88 -4.56 1.42
CA LYS A 263 -10.23 -4.82 2.81
C LYS A 263 -10.77 -3.54 3.45
N VAL A 264 -11.77 -3.68 4.30
CA VAL A 264 -12.28 -2.58 5.13
C VAL A 264 -12.70 -3.09 6.50
N THR A 265 -12.31 -2.36 7.55
CA THR A 265 -12.81 -2.56 8.91
C THR A 265 -13.48 -1.29 9.41
N SER A 266 -14.28 -1.46 10.46
CA SER A 266 -14.97 -0.40 11.19
C SER A 266 -14.66 -0.56 12.68
N TYR A 267 -15.08 0.40 13.52
CA TYR A 267 -14.91 0.24 14.96
C TYR A 267 -15.56 -1.05 15.49
N GLY A 268 -16.76 -1.37 15.00
CA GLY A 268 -17.48 -2.59 15.39
C GLY A 268 -16.75 -3.87 14.96
N LEU A 269 -16.33 -3.96 13.71
CA LEU A 269 -15.63 -5.14 13.17
C LEU A 269 -14.25 -5.33 13.79
N TRP A 270 -13.52 -4.23 14.01
CA TRP A 270 -12.19 -4.25 14.61
C TRP A 270 -12.17 -4.97 15.97
N ARG A 271 -13.19 -4.75 16.82
CA ARG A 271 -13.30 -5.39 18.14
C ARG A 271 -13.39 -6.91 18.09
N GLU A 272 -13.85 -7.47 16.98
CA GLU A 272 -13.99 -8.91 16.77
C GLU A 272 -12.83 -9.51 15.95
N PHE A 273 -11.79 -8.70 15.68
CA PHE A 273 -10.74 -9.02 14.70
C PHE A 273 -11.30 -9.29 13.30
N GLY A 274 -12.40 -8.62 12.96
CA GLY A 274 -13.10 -8.75 11.69
C GLY A 274 -12.79 -7.63 10.70
N PHE A 275 -12.87 -7.95 9.43
CA PHE A 275 -12.90 -6.99 8.32
C PHE A 275 -13.67 -7.62 7.16
N LEU A 276 -14.31 -6.79 6.34
CA LEU A 276 -14.84 -7.22 5.05
C LEU A 276 -13.67 -7.30 4.07
N ALA A 277 -13.62 -8.37 3.29
CA ALA A 277 -12.65 -8.55 2.23
C ALA A 277 -13.34 -8.93 0.91
N ALA A 278 -12.97 -8.25 -0.17
CA ALA A 278 -13.27 -8.66 -1.54
C ALA A 278 -11.99 -9.15 -2.22
N SER A 279 -12.04 -10.27 -2.92
CA SER A 279 -10.89 -10.83 -3.65
C SER A 279 -11.18 -10.88 -5.15
N GLY A 280 -10.15 -10.59 -5.95
CA GLY A 280 -10.19 -10.50 -7.41
C GLY A 280 -10.20 -9.04 -7.91
N PRO A 281 -9.82 -8.78 -9.17
CA PRO A 281 -9.89 -7.44 -9.77
C PRO A 281 -11.32 -6.90 -9.81
N THR A 282 -11.48 -5.57 -9.83
CA THR A 282 -12.78 -4.90 -9.95
C THR A 282 -13.36 -4.93 -11.36
#